data_AF-A0A7J9JWW9-F1
#
_entry.id   AF-A0A7J9JWW9-F1
#
_cell.length_a   1.000
_cell.length_b   1.000
_cell.length_c   1.000
_cell.angle_alpha   90.00
_cell.angle_beta   90.00
_cell.angle_gamma   90.00
#
_symmetry.space_group_name_H-M   'P 1'
#
loop_
_entity.id
_entity.type
_entity.pdbx_description
1 polymer ?
#
loop_
_entity_poly.entity_id
_entity_poly.type
_entity_poly.pdbx_seq_one_letter_code
_entity_poly.pdbx_strand_id
1 'polypeptide(L)'
;MEKIKPELRIFESSEELSSNLADYVLQVAESAVKERGSFSLVLSGGDIPIRLGKLSKAPYVRLVEWSKWHVFWAEENVVPKRHPDSYYWQAKQWFISK
;
A
#
# COMPACT_ATOMS: atom_id res chain seq x y z
N MET A 1 10.96 -11.52 24.45
CA MET A 1 10.19 -11.11 23.26
C MET A 1 9.42 -12.32 22.79
N GLU A 2 8.09 -12.25 22.78
CA GLU A 2 7.25 -13.28 22.17
C GLU A 2 7.60 -13.37 20.67
N LYS A 3 7.87 -14.57 20.16
CA LYS A 3 8.11 -14.75 18.73
C LYS A 3 6.78 -14.56 18.02
N ILE A 4 6.65 -13.47 17.27
CA ILE A 4 5.51 -13.27 16.38
C ILE A 4 5.52 -14.43 15.37
N LYS A 5 4.49 -15.26 15.41
CA LYS A 5 4.31 -16.33 14.43
C LYS A 5 3.81 -15.68 13.14
N PRO A 6 4.48 -15.86 12.00
CA PRO A 6 4.01 -15.29 10.74
C PRO A 6 2.70 -15.96 10.32
N GLU A 7 1.80 -15.16 9.77
CA GLU A 7 0.60 -15.66 9.09
C GLU A 7 0.93 -15.89 7.62
N LEU A 8 0.75 -17.13 7.14
CA LEU A 8 0.94 -17.47 5.72
C LEU A 8 -0.42 -17.50 5.03
N ARG A 9 -0.59 -16.64 4.03
CA ARG A 9 -1.76 -16.64 3.13
C ARG A 9 -1.31 -16.99 1.72
N ILE A 10 -1.98 -17.96 1.10
CA ILE A 10 -1.70 -18.44 -0.26
C ILE A 10 -2.92 -18.10 -1.11
N PHE A 11 -2.68 -17.59 -2.31
CA PHE A 11 -3.72 -17.17 -3.25
C PHE A 11 -3.49 -17.85 -4.59
N GLU A 12 -4.57 -18.12 -5.32
CA GLU A 12 -4.53 -18.86 -6.59
C GLU A 12 -4.13 -17.97 -7.76
N SER A 13 -4.23 -16.64 -7.61
CA SER A 13 -3.86 -15.68 -8.65
C SER A 13 -3.31 -14.37 -8.11
N SER A 14 -2.60 -13.64 -8.98
CA SER A 14 -2.10 -12.29 -8.66
C SER A 14 -3.24 -11.30 -8.40
N GLU A 15 -4.39 -11.49 -9.06
CA GLU A 15 -5.57 -10.64 -8.89
C GLU A 15 -6.21 -10.86 -7.52
N GLU A 16 -6.36 -12.12 -7.12
CA GLU A 16 -6.86 -12.50 -5.79
C GLU A 16 -5.93 -12.00 -4.68
N LEU A 17 -4.61 -12.18 -4.84
CA LEU A 17 -3.62 -11.62 -3.93
C LEU A 17 -3.78 -10.10 -3.81
N SER A 18 -3.96 -9.39 -4.92
CA SER A 18 -4.08 -7.94 -4.91
C SER A 18 -5.39 -7.46 -4.26
N SER A 19 -6.51 -8.15 -4.48
CA SER A 19 -7.79 -7.85 -3.81
C SER A 19 -7.67 -8.05 -2.31
N ASN A 20 -7.17 -9.21 -1.88
CA ASN A 20 -7.04 -9.54 -0.46
C ASN A 20 -6.03 -8.62 0.25
N LEU A 21 -4.96 -8.20 -0.45
CA LEU A 21 -4.04 -7.20 0.08
C LEU A 21 -4.73 -5.84 0.27
N ALA A 22 -5.55 -5.41 -0.70
CA ALA A 22 -6.29 -4.16 -0.58
C ALA A 22 -7.29 -4.21 0.59
N ASP A 23 -8.06 -5.31 0.72
CA ASP A 23 -8.99 -5.51 1.83
C ASP A 23 -8.27 -5.48 3.18
N TYR A 24 -7.14 -6.19 3.29
CA TYR A 24 -6.35 -6.24 4.50
C TYR A 24 -5.80 -4.86 4.89
N VAL A 25 -5.19 -4.14 3.94
CA VAL A 25 -4.64 -2.81 4.21
C VAL A 25 -5.74 -1.81 4.57
N LEU A 26 -6.91 -1.90 3.92
CA LEU A 26 -8.07 -1.06 4.27
C LEU A 26 -8.51 -1.32 5.72
N GLN A 27 -8.66 -2.58 6.14
CA GLN A 27 -9.04 -2.92 7.52
C GLN A 27 -8.03 -2.40 8.55
N VAL A 28 -6.73 -2.56 8.26
CA VAL A 28 -5.67 -2.04 9.14
C VAL A 28 -5.70 -0.52 9.20
N ALA A 29 -5.92 0.15 8.06
CA ALA A 29 -6.00 1.60 7.97
C ALA A 29 -7.22 2.14 8.73
N GLU A 30 -8.41 1.54 8.56
CA GLU A 30 -9.63 1.91 9.28
C GLU A 30 -9.44 1.79 10.79
N SER A 31 -8.83 0.68 11.25
CA SER A 31 -8.51 0.50 12.67
C SER A 31 -7.54 1.57 13.18
N ALA A 32 -6.46 1.85 12.44
CA ALA A 32 -5.47 2.85 12.81
C ALA A 32 -6.05 4.27 12.86
N VAL A 33 -6.88 4.64 11.88
CA VAL A 33 -7.55 5.94 11.83
C VAL A 33 -8.52 6.09 13.00
N LYS A 34 -9.28 5.04 13.32
CA LYS A 34 -10.19 5.04 14.47
C LYS A 34 -9.45 5.21 15.81
N GLU A 35 -8.33 4.53 15.97
CA GLU A 35 -7.57 4.54 17.24
C GLU A 35 -6.69 5.79 17.42
N ARG A 36 -6.05 6.26 16.35
CA ARG A 36 -4.97 7.26 16.40
C ARG A 36 -5.21 8.49 15.53
N GLY A 37 -6.30 8.52 14.78
CA GLY A 37 -6.63 9.61 13.86
C GLY A 37 -5.80 9.64 12.57
N SER A 38 -4.89 8.68 12.36
CA SER A 38 -4.05 8.57 11.16
C SER A 38 -3.55 7.14 10.91
N PHE A 39 -3.20 6.83 9.66
CA PHE A 39 -2.57 5.59 9.24
C PHE A 39 -1.24 5.90 8.55
N SER A 40 -0.18 5.17 8.90
CA SER A 40 1.14 5.30 8.27
C SER A 40 1.48 4.05 7.48
N LEU A 41 1.87 4.22 6.22
CA LEU A 41 2.24 3.14 5.31
C LEU A 41 3.67 3.39 4.83
N VAL A 42 4.54 2.40 4.97
CA VAL A 42 5.90 2.44 4.43
C VAL A 42 5.96 1.51 3.21
N LEU A 43 6.26 2.05 2.05
CA LEU A 43 6.39 1.30 0.80
C LEU A 43 7.82 0.81 0.63
N SER A 44 7.96 -0.49 0.33
CA SER A 44 9.18 -1.05 -0.25
C SER A 44 9.12 -0.97 -1.77
N GLY A 45 10.25 -1.28 -2.42
CA GLY A 45 10.28 -1.46 -3.87
C GLY A 45 9.48 -2.68 -4.35
N GLY A 46 9.70 -3.03 -5.61
CA GLY A 46 9.05 -4.18 -6.26
C GLY A 46 7.63 -3.87 -6.74
N ASP A 47 6.75 -4.86 -6.69
CA ASP A 47 5.40 -4.77 -7.25
C ASP A 47 4.33 -4.27 -6.25
N ILE A 48 4.72 -3.94 -5.02
CA ILE A 48 3.81 -3.49 -3.95
C ILE A 48 2.95 -2.29 -4.38
N PRO A 49 3.50 -1.21 -4.99
CA PRO A 49 2.66 -0.10 -5.41
C PRO A 49 1.65 -0.47 -6.52
N ILE A 50 1.98 -1.45 -7.35
CA ILE A 50 1.07 -1.95 -8.39
C ILE A 50 -0.13 -2.66 -7.73
N ARG A 51 0.14 -3.51 -6.74
CA ARG A 51 -0.90 -4.26 -6.00
C ARG A 51 -1.78 -3.32 -5.18
N LEU A 52 -1.17 -2.41 -4.43
CA LEU A 52 -1.90 -1.40 -3.65
C LEU A 52 -2.64 -0.39 -4.52
N GLY A 53 -2.30 -0.27 -5.80
CA GLY A 53 -3.04 0.52 -6.77
C GLY A 53 -4.53 0.20 -6.84
N LYS A 54 -4.97 -1.00 -6.42
CA LYS A 54 -6.40 -1.32 -6.26
C LYS A 54 -7.13 -0.38 -5.30
N LEU A 55 -6.48 0.06 -4.22
CA LEU A 55 -7.07 0.99 -3.25
C LEU A 55 -7.44 2.33 -3.90
N SER A 56 -6.68 2.76 -4.91
CA SER A 56 -6.93 4.00 -5.67
C SER A 56 -8.03 3.88 -6.75
N LYS A 57 -8.73 2.73 -6.82
CA LYS A 57 -9.79 2.47 -7.81
C LYS A 57 -11.11 2.11 -7.11
N ALA A 58 -12.22 2.18 -7.85
CA ALA A 58 -13.49 1.69 -7.35
C ALA A 58 -13.44 0.18 -7.08
N PRO A 59 -14.08 -0.33 -6.02
CA PRO A 59 -14.89 0.43 -5.04
C PRO A 59 -14.07 1.10 -3.93
N TYR A 60 -12.81 0.68 -3.71
CA TYR A 60 -11.98 1.07 -2.57
C TYR A 60 -11.70 2.56 -2.43
N VAL A 61 -11.56 3.28 -3.53
CA VAL A 61 -11.15 4.70 -3.53
C VAL A 61 -12.05 5.59 -2.67
N ARG A 62 -13.31 5.21 -2.49
CA ARG A 62 -14.30 5.93 -1.66
C ARG A 62 -14.33 5.47 -0.20
N LEU A 63 -13.76 4.30 0.10
CA LEU A 63 -13.68 3.75 1.46
C LEU A 63 -12.45 4.28 2.19
N VAL A 64 -11.39 4.60 1.47
CA VAL A 64 -10.13 5.07 2.06
C VAL A 64 -10.23 6.56 2.45
N GLU A 65 -9.99 6.86 3.73
CA GLU A 65 -9.81 8.23 4.23
C GLU A 65 -8.41 8.80 3.91
N TRP A 66 -8.13 9.07 2.63
CA TRP A 66 -6.79 9.48 2.16
C TRP A 66 -6.15 10.66 2.91
N SER A 67 -6.96 11.60 3.41
CA SER A 67 -6.47 12.73 4.21
C SER A 67 -5.80 12.34 5.53
N LYS A 68 -6.01 11.09 5.98
CA LYS A 68 -5.45 10.52 7.21
C LYS A 68 -4.24 9.63 6.97
N TRP A 69 -3.85 9.43 5.71
CA TRP A 69 -2.76 8.53 5.33
C TRP A 69 -1.43 9.30 5.23
N HIS A 70 -0.40 8.75 5.85
CA HIS A 70 0.98 9.19 5.70
C HIS A 70 1.77 8.09 4.99
N VAL A 71 2.26 8.37 3.78
CA VAL A 71 2.99 7.40 2.96
C VAL A 71 4.47 7.73 2.95
N PHE A 72 5.29 6.74 3.27
CA PHE A 72 6.75 6.82 3.33
C PHE A 72 7.36 5.76 2.41
N TRP A 73 8.66 5.86 2.19
CA TRP A 73 9.45 4.89 1.43
C TRP A 73 10.52 4.30 2.36
N ALA A 74 10.62 2.97 2.39
CA ALA A 74 11.69 2.28 3.12
C ALA A 74 13.05 2.45 2.42
N GLU A 75 13.01 2.57 1.09
CA GLU A 75 14.15 2.60 0.19
C GLU A 75 13.80 3.43 -1.06
N GLU A 76 14.81 3.92 -1.77
CA GLU A 76 14.68 4.61 -3.04
C GLU A 76 15.98 4.47 -3.85
N ASN A 77 15.85 4.34 -5.16
CA ASN A 77 16.98 4.35 -6.07
C ASN A 77 17.46 5.79 -6.33
N VAL A 78 18.78 5.98 -6.36
CA VAL A 78 19.41 7.28 -6.62
C VAL A 78 19.39 7.59 -8.12
N VAL A 79 18.20 7.86 -8.64
CA VAL A 79 17.91 8.18 -10.04
C VAL A 79 17.01 9.41 -10.14
N PRO A 80 16.88 10.07 -11.30
CA PRO A 80 15.96 11.20 -11.46
C PRO A 80 14.53 10.85 -11.05
N LYS A 81 13.80 11.82 -10.50
CA LYS A 81 12.45 11.65 -9.90
C LYS A 81 11.38 11.04 -10.83
N ARG A 82 11.56 11.10 -12.15
CA ARG A 82 10.63 10.53 -13.15
C ARG A 82 11.24 9.33 -13.90
N HIS A 83 12.38 8.83 -13.43
CA HIS A 83 13.00 7.65 -13.98
C HIS A 83 12.12 6.42 -13.68
N PRO A 84 11.99 5.45 -14.62
CA PRO A 84 11.23 4.22 -14.37
C PRO A 84 11.63 3.47 -13.11
N ASP A 85 12.91 3.51 -12.74
CA ASP A 85 13.45 2.83 -11.56
C ASP A 85 13.26 3.60 -10.24
N SER A 86 12.71 4.82 -10.25
CA SER A 86 12.37 5.50 -9.00
C SER A 86 11.14 4.86 -8.36
N TYR A 87 11.28 4.42 -7.11
CA TYR A 87 10.16 3.87 -6.33
C TYR A 87 9.12 4.95 -6.01
N TYR A 88 9.53 6.21 -5.86
CA TYR A 88 8.61 7.33 -5.86
C TYR A 88 7.82 7.40 -7.17
N TRP A 89 8.49 7.34 -8.32
CA TRP A 89 7.81 7.44 -9.62
C TRP A 89 6.82 6.30 -9.82
N GLN A 90 7.21 5.07 -9.51
CA GLN A 90 6.33 3.90 -9.58
C GLN A 90 5.14 4.05 -8.64
N ALA A 91 5.36 4.41 -7.37
CA ALA A 91 4.28 4.64 -6.42
C ALA A 91 3.31 5.71 -6.91
N LYS A 92 3.84 6.80 -7.48
CA LYS A 92 3.02 7.84 -8.09
C LYS A 92 2.16 7.29 -9.21
N GLN A 93 2.74 6.60 -10.18
CA GLN A 93 2.01 6.07 -11.33
C GLN A 93 0.88 5.10 -10.93
N TRP A 94 1.16 4.23 -9.97
CA TRP A 94 0.30 3.07 -9.72
C TRP A 94 -0.63 3.22 -8.52
N PHE A 95 -0.29 4.07 -7.55
CA PHE A 95 -0.98 4.08 -6.26
C PHE A 95 -1.35 5.47 -5.75
N ILE A 96 -0.39 6.41 -5.64
CA ILE A 96 -0.59 7.67 -4.91
C ILE A 96 -0.96 8.87 -5.79
N SER A 97 -1.18 8.70 -7.10
CA SER A 97 -1.73 9.76 -7.96
C SER A 97 -3.07 9.36 -8.56
N LYS A 98 -4.16 9.69 -7.87
CA LYS A 98 -5.54 9.68 -8.35
C LYS A 98 -6.34 10.76 -7.66
#